data_AF-A0A538M3A6-F1
#
_entry.id   AF-A0A538M3A6-F1
#
_cell.length_a   1.000
_cell.length_b   1.000
_cell.length_c   1.000
_cell.angle_alpha   90.00
_cell.angle_beta   90.00
_cell.angle_gamma   90.00
#
_symmetry.space_group_name_H-M   'P 1'
#
loop_
_entity.id
_entity.type
_entity.pdbx_description
1 polymer ?
#
loop_
_entity_poly.entity_id
_entity_poly.type
_entity_poly.pdbx_seq_one_letter_code
_entity_poly.pdbx_strand_id
1 'polypeptide(L)'
;MEAWQYAGPAERVSEPGTFFASEAGHVPVVVTRGRDGKLRALLNVCRHRGHVVAEGCGRRATLQCPYHAWTYELDGSLRRAPRSEREPGFDATGLSLLPLAVAALGPLVFVNPDRDPPPLHLDLDPEGLRFESSEQREHSGDLQPTTFEADATGLTVTRWGRTAVTVDRYRR
;
A
#
# COMPACT_ATOMS: atom_id res chain seq x y z
N MET A 1 10.78 -16.44 -3.45
CA MET A 1 10.91 -15.36 -4.44
C MET A 1 9.56 -15.17 -5.10
N GLU A 2 8.64 -14.64 -4.32
CA GLU A 2 7.46 -14.00 -4.87
C GLU A 2 7.90 -12.63 -5.41
N ALA A 3 7.35 -12.21 -6.54
CA ALA A 3 7.67 -10.92 -7.13
C ALA A 3 7.03 -9.78 -6.32
N TRP A 4 7.57 -8.58 -6.44
CA TRP A 4 6.92 -7.37 -5.92
C TRP A 4 5.54 -7.19 -6.55
N GLN A 5 4.50 -7.07 -5.72
CA GLN A 5 3.11 -6.91 -6.15
C GLN A 5 2.65 -5.48 -5.90
N TYR A 6 2.00 -4.87 -6.88
CA TYR A 6 1.37 -3.57 -6.68
C TYR A 6 0.26 -3.69 -5.64
N ALA A 7 0.33 -2.88 -4.58
CA ALA A 7 -0.62 -2.93 -3.47
C ALA A 7 -1.62 -1.76 -3.50
N GLY A 8 -1.22 -0.59 -4.03
CA GLY A 8 -2.10 0.57 -4.12
C GLY A 8 -1.36 1.90 -4.24
N PRO A 9 -2.10 3.02 -4.32
CA PRO A 9 -1.52 4.35 -4.43
C PRO A 9 -0.93 4.82 -3.10
N ALA A 10 0.24 5.46 -3.16
CA ALA A 10 0.94 6.01 -1.99
C ALA A 10 0.15 7.09 -1.24
N GLU A 11 -0.78 7.77 -1.93
CA GLU A 11 -1.67 8.78 -1.35
C GLU A 11 -2.53 8.24 -0.21
N ARG A 12 -2.96 6.96 -0.27
CA ARG A 12 -3.73 6.31 0.81
C ARG A 12 -2.96 6.22 2.13
N VAL A 13 -1.63 6.36 2.06
CA VAL A 13 -0.71 6.32 3.20
C VAL A 13 0.19 7.54 3.24
N SER A 14 -0.29 8.72 2.84
CA SER A 14 0.51 9.96 2.85
C SER A 14 0.78 10.50 4.25
N GLU A 15 -0.13 10.28 5.21
CA GLU A 15 -0.06 10.86 6.56
C GLU A 15 0.14 9.80 7.66
N PRO A 16 0.86 10.11 8.75
CA PRO A 16 0.92 9.24 9.94
C PRO A 16 -0.47 8.86 10.46
N GLY A 17 -0.67 7.56 10.75
CA GLY A 17 -1.94 7.02 11.23
C GLY A 17 -2.86 6.48 10.14
N THR A 18 -2.50 6.64 8.87
CA THR A 18 -3.28 6.12 7.74
C THR A 18 -2.94 4.66 7.42
N PHE A 19 -3.90 3.96 6.81
CA PHE A 19 -3.73 2.59 6.35
C PHE A 19 -4.60 2.32 5.11
N PHE A 20 -4.26 1.27 4.37
CA PHE A 20 -5.18 0.59 3.45
C PHE A 20 -4.94 -0.91 3.45
N ALA A 21 -6.03 -1.68 3.30
CA ALA A 21 -6.00 -3.11 3.04
C ALA A 21 -5.98 -3.39 1.53
N SER A 22 -5.27 -4.43 1.13
CA SER A 22 -5.15 -4.89 -0.26
C SER A 22 -4.75 -6.37 -0.29
N GLU A 23 -4.40 -6.87 -1.47
CA GLU A 23 -3.83 -8.20 -1.67
C GLU A 23 -2.50 -8.08 -2.43
N ALA A 24 -1.52 -8.89 -2.05
CA ALA A 24 -0.29 -9.11 -2.81
C ALA A 24 -0.35 -10.53 -3.36
N GLY A 25 -0.73 -10.68 -4.63
CA GLY A 25 -1.13 -11.98 -5.17
C GLY A 25 -2.40 -12.48 -4.46
N HIS A 26 -2.27 -13.57 -3.69
CA HIS A 26 -3.36 -14.11 -2.85
C HIS A 26 -3.14 -13.88 -1.35
N VAL A 27 -2.13 -13.09 -0.99
CA VAL A 27 -1.77 -12.80 0.39
C VAL A 27 -2.51 -11.52 0.83
N PRO A 28 -3.39 -11.56 1.84
CA PRO A 28 -4.07 -10.37 2.34
C PRO A 28 -3.06 -9.48 3.09
N VAL A 29 -2.97 -8.23 2.70
CA VAL A 29 -1.99 -7.28 3.27
C VAL A 29 -2.67 -6.03 3.79
N VAL A 30 -2.06 -5.42 4.81
CA VAL A 30 -2.41 -4.09 5.28
C VAL A 30 -1.15 -3.24 5.25
N VAL A 31 -1.23 -2.15 4.51
CA VAL A 31 -0.16 -1.15 4.42
C VAL A 31 -0.51 -0.02 5.37
N THR A 32 0.44 0.39 6.20
CA THR A 32 0.26 1.43 7.21
C THR A 32 1.34 2.49 7.10
N ARG A 33 0.98 3.73 7.45
CA ARG A 33 1.94 4.76 7.84
C ARG A 33 1.89 4.87 9.37
N GLY A 34 2.94 4.38 10.03
CA GLY A 34 3.03 4.46 11.48
C GLY A 34 3.06 5.91 11.98
N ARG A 35 2.84 6.10 13.29
CA ARG A 35 2.94 7.43 13.92
C ARG A 35 4.34 8.04 13.81
N ASP A 36 5.33 7.18 13.63
CA ASP A 36 6.73 7.53 13.37
C ASP A 36 7.01 7.88 11.89
N GLY A 37 5.97 7.96 11.05
CA GLY A 37 6.09 8.29 9.63
C GLY A 37 6.63 7.15 8.76
N LYS A 38 6.95 5.98 9.32
CA LYS A 38 7.47 4.87 8.53
C LYS A 38 6.35 4.11 7.82
N LEU A 39 6.56 3.85 6.53
CA LEU A 39 5.72 2.97 5.71
C LEU A 39 5.99 1.52 6.11
N ARG A 40 4.94 0.72 6.26
CA ARG A 40 5.02 -0.70 6.60
C ARG A 40 3.99 -1.49 5.81
N ALA A 41 4.30 -2.75 5.53
CA ALA A 41 3.31 -3.74 5.12
C ALA A 41 3.30 -4.88 6.13
N LEU A 42 2.12 -5.36 6.45
CA LEU A 42 1.88 -6.43 7.41
C LEU A 42 0.93 -7.44 6.77
N LEU A 43 1.11 -8.72 7.10
CA LEU A 43 0.11 -9.74 6.80
C LEU A 43 -1.19 -9.36 7.55
N ASN A 44 -2.27 -9.13 6.81
CA ASN A 44 -3.55 -8.70 7.35
C ASN A 44 -4.33 -9.91 7.90
N VAL A 45 -3.72 -10.63 8.84
CA VAL A 45 -4.25 -11.85 9.42
C VAL A 45 -3.98 -11.84 10.91
N CYS A 46 -5.04 -11.80 11.71
CA CYS A 46 -4.95 -11.85 13.16
C CYS A 46 -4.30 -13.16 13.61
N ARG A 47 -3.28 -13.04 14.48
CA ARG A 47 -2.51 -14.19 15.00
C ARG A 47 -3.32 -15.11 15.92
N HIS A 48 -4.54 -14.74 16.29
CA HIS A 48 -5.42 -15.57 17.12
C HIS A 48 -6.16 -16.65 16.31
N ARG A 49 -7.02 -16.26 15.36
CA ARG A 49 -7.86 -17.18 14.57
C ARG A 49 -7.97 -16.81 13.09
N GLY A 50 -6.98 -16.10 12.56
CA GLY A 50 -6.86 -15.90 11.11
C GLY A 50 -7.79 -14.87 10.47
N HIS A 51 -8.57 -14.11 11.25
CA HIS A 51 -9.44 -13.07 10.68
C HIS A 51 -8.63 -11.84 10.23
N VAL A 52 -9.03 -11.18 9.14
CA VAL A 52 -8.46 -9.88 8.75
C VAL A 52 -8.65 -8.84 9.85
N VAL A 53 -7.66 -7.96 10.05
CA VAL A 53 -7.67 -6.94 11.11
C VAL A 53 -8.08 -5.56 10.59
N ALA A 54 -8.10 -5.39 9.27
CA ALA A 54 -8.44 -4.15 8.61
C ALA A 54 -9.09 -4.43 7.24
N GLU A 55 -10.02 -3.58 6.85
CA GLU A 55 -10.67 -3.58 5.54
C GLU A 55 -10.72 -2.13 5.02
N GLY A 56 -10.76 -1.96 3.70
CA GLY A 56 -10.81 -0.65 3.07
C GLY A 56 -9.56 0.20 3.36
N CYS A 57 -9.75 1.51 3.52
CA CYS A 57 -8.67 2.46 3.85
C CYS A 57 -9.17 3.55 4.79
N GLY A 58 -8.25 4.27 5.41
CA GLY A 58 -8.58 5.40 6.26
C GLY A 58 -7.52 5.69 7.30
N ARG A 59 -7.93 6.35 8.39
CA ARG A 59 -7.04 6.74 9.50
C ARG A 59 -7.48 6.05 10.79
N ARG A 60 -6.53 5.42 11.48
CA ARG A 60 -6.77 4.65 12.72
C ARG A 60 -5.59 4.83 13.68
N ALA A 61 -5.87 4.72 14.96
CA ALA A 61 -4.82 4.65 15.98
C ALA A 61 -4.17 3.25 16.08
N THR A 62 -4.95 2.21 15.79
CA THR A 62 -4.63 0.78 15.94
C THR A 62 -5.43 -0.05 14.94
N LEU A 63 -4.99 -1.28 14.67
CA LEU A 63 -5.73 -2.28 13.89
C LEU A 63 -6.41 -3.25 14.85
N GLN A 64 -7.73 -3.42 14.76
CA GLN A 64 -8.47 -4.26 15.70
C GLN A 64 -9.23 -5.36 14.95
N CYS A 65 -8.90 -6.61 15.29
CA CYS A 65 -9.60 -7.78 14.79
C CYS A 65 -11.08 -7.74 15.21
N PRO A 66 -12.04 -7.80 14.27
CA PRO A 66 -13.47 -7.73 14.61
C PRO A 66 -13.95 -8.98 15.36
N TYR A 67 -13.26 -10.12 15.21
CA TYR A 67 -13.69 -11.38 15.82
C TYR A 67 -13.59 -11.39 17.36
N HIS A 68 -12.40 -11.12 17.92
CA HIS A 68 -12.14 -11.19 19.36
C HIS A 68 -11.45 -9.95 19.92
N ALA A 69 -11.44 -8.85 19.16
CA ALA A 69 -10.85 -7.57 19.57
C ALA A 69 -9.37 -7.66 19.99
N TRP A 70 -8.60 -8.58 19.39
CA TRP A 70 -7.14 -8.47 19.41
C TRP A 70 -6.74 -7.22 18.66
N THR A 71 -5.97 -6.37 19.34
CA THR A 71 -5.62 -5.04 18.86
C THR A 71 -4.12 -4.97 18.65
N TYR A 72 -3.72 -4.53 17.48
CA TYR A 72 -2.34 -4.33 17.07
C TYR A 72 -2.06 -2.84 16.86
N GLU A 73 -0.85 -2.41 17.15
CA GLU A 73 -0.36 -1.10 16.72
C GLU A 73 -0.19 -1.07 15.19
N LEU A 74 -0.03 0.14 14.62
CA LEU A 74 0.23 0.28 13.17
C LEU A 74 1.59 -0.28 12.73
N ASP A 75 2.49 -0.56 13.66
CA ASP A 75 3.74 -1.29 13.39
C ASP A 75 3.57 -2.82 13.44
N GLY A 76 2.36 -3.31 13.74
CA GLY A 76 2.02 -4.72 13.83
C GLY A 76 2.20 -5.34 15.22
N SER A 77 2.80 -4.63 16.18
CA SER A 77 2.97 -5.16 17.54
C SER A 77 1.62 -5.41 18.23
N LEU A 78 1.50 -6.51 18.99
CA LEU A 78 0.29 -6.81 19.74
C LEU A 78 0.16 -5.83 20.91
N ARG A 79 -0.84 -4.94 20.84
CA ARG A 79 -1.14 -3.97 21.91
C ARG A 79 -1.99 -4.59 23.01
N ARG A 80 -3.00 -5.38 22.62
CA ARG A 80 -3.99 -5.93 23.56
C ARG A 80 -4.60 -7.22 23.05
N ALA A 81 -4.67 -8.23 23.92
CA ALA A 81 -5.46 -9.44 23.76
C ALA A 81 -6.49 -9.52 24.90
N PRO A 82 -7.78 -9.26 24.65
CA PRO A 82 -8.80 -9.30 25.71
C PRO A 82 -8.84 -10.66 26.41
N ARG A 83 -8.97 -10.66 27.74
CA ARG A 83 -9.05 -11.86 28.59
C ARG A 83 -7.75 -12.66 28.70
N SER A 84 -6.65 -12.19 28.11
CA SER A 84 -5.33 -12.83 28.24
C SER A 84 -4.85 -12.92 29.69
N GLU A 85 -5.27 -11.99 30.55
CA GLU A 85 -4.97 -12.00 31.98
C GLU A 85 -5.56 -13.21 32.73
N ARG A 86 -6.50 -13.92 32.11
CA ARG A 86 -7.15 -15.12 32.67
C ARG A 86 -6.52 -16.42 32.19
N GLU A 87 -5.57 -16.34 31.27
CA GLU A 87 -4.88 -17.49 30.68
C GLU A 87 -3.52 -17.66 31.37
N PRO A 88 -3.34 -18.68 32.24
CA PRO A 88 -2.09 -18.91 32.93
C PRO A 88 -0.94 -19.13 31.93
N GLY A 89 0.12 -18.34 32.03
CA GLY A 89 1.29 -18.47 31.17
C GLY A 89 1.12 -17.86 29.76
N PHE A 90 0.12 -17.02 29.54
CA PHE A 90 0.02 -16.27 28.29
C PHE A 90 1.26 -15.39 28.05
N ASP A 91 1.98 -15.68 26.96
CA ASP A 91 3.11 -14.89 26.48
C ASP A 91 2.73 -14.20 25.16
N ALA A 92 2.82 -12.87 25.14
CA ALA A 92 2.55 -12.07 23.96
C ALA A 92 3.71 -12.07 22.95
N THR A 93 4.88 -12.61 23.33
CA THR A 93 6.08 -12.66 22.50
C THR A 93 5.81 -13.43 21.21
N GLY A 94 6.16 -12.82 20.08
CA GLY A 94 5.96 -13.44 18.75
C GLY A 94 4.52 -13.38 18.20
N LEU A 95 3.58 -12.76 18.91
CA LEU A 95 2.18 -12.61 18.50
C LEU A 95 1.90 -11.31 17.71
N SER A 96 2.92 -10.58 17.31
CA SER A 96 2.78 -9.46 16.36
C SER A 96 2.27 -9.93 14.99
N LEU A 97 1.65 -9.02 14.23
CA LEU A 97 1.41 -9.25 12.81
C LEU A 97 2.74 -9.48 12.08
N LEU A 98 2.72 -10.36 11.09
CA LEU A 98 3.93 -10.72 10.35
C LEU A 98 4.32 -9.57 9.41
N PRO A 99 5.54 -9.03 9.49
CA PRO A 99 5.99 -7.97 8.60
C PRO A 99 6.27 -8.53 7.20
N LEU A 100 5.91 -7.75 6.19
CA LEU A 100 6.20 -8.00 4.77
C LEU A 100 7.10 -6.87 4.25
N ALA A 101 7.84 -7.12 3.17
CA ALA A 101 8.61 -6.06 2.55
C ALA A 101 7.68 -5.08 1.81
N VAL A 102 8.01 -3.79 1.89
CA VAL A 102 7.24 -2.71 1.25
C VAL A 102 8.19 -1.71 0.61
N ALA A 103 7.83 -1.23 -0.57
CA ALA A 103 8.55 -0.18 -1.28
C ALA A 103 7.55 0.81 -1.89
N ALA A 104 7.96 2.08 -1.95
CA ALA A 104 7.23 3.10 -2.68
C ALA A 104 8.08 3.55 -3.89
N LEU A 105 7.44 3.66 -5.04
CA LEU A 105 8.05 4.19 -6.26
C LEU A 105 7.13 5.25 -6.85
N GLY A 106 7.46 6.51 -6.60
CA GLY A 106 6.59 7.64 -6.93
C GLY A 106 5.20 7.48 -6.29
N PRO A 107 4.11 7.49 -7.09
CA PRO A 107 2.74 7.39 -6.57
C PRO A 107 2.32 5.95 -6.23
N LEU A 108 3.20 4.95 -6.41
CA LEU A 108 2.85 3.53 -6.30
C LEU A 108 3.48 2.90 -5.04
N VAL A 109 2.72 2.03 -4.38
CA VAL A 109 3.21 1.16 -3.30
C VAL A 109 3.21 -0.28 -3.76
N PHE A 110 4.31 -0.97 -3.50
CA PHE A 110 4.49 -2.38 -3.77
C PHE A 110 4.75 -3.14 -2.47
N VAL A 111 4.27 -4.37 -2.41
CA VAL A 111 4.49 -5.30 -1.30
C VAL A 111 5.07 -6.60 -1.83
N ASN A 112 6.03 -7.16 -1.10
CA ASN A 112 6.54 -8.50 -1.35
C ASN A 112 6.31 -9.35 -0.08
N PRO A 113 5.67 -10.53 -0.19
CA PRO A 113 5.46 -11.37 0.98
C PRO A 113 6.75 -11.97 1.55
N ASP A 114 7.82 -12.08 0.75
CA ASP A 114 9.16 -12.36 1.26
C ASP A 114 9.66 -11.15 2.10
N ARG A 115 10.24 -11.42 3.27
CA ARG A 115 10.71 -10.35 4.18
C ARG A 115 11.98 -9.65 3.71
N ASP A 116 12.80 -10.35 2.95
CA ASP A 116 14.08 -9.87 2.44
C ASP A 116 14.18 -10.14 0.92
N PRO A 117 13.31 -9.50 0.11
CA PRO A 117 13.33 -9.67 -1.32
C PRO A 117 14.50 -8.87 -1.92
N PRO A 118 14.93 -9.19 -3.15
CA PRO A 118 15.75 -8.27 -3.93
C PRO A 118 15.10 -6.87 -4.00
N PRO A 119 15.90 -5.78 -4.08
CA PRO A 119 15.36 -4.43 -4.21
C PRO A 119 14.34 -4.33 -5.34
N LEU A 120 13.29 -3.52 -5.13
CA LEU A 120 12.32 -3.23 -6.18
C LEU A 120 13.04 -2.50 -7.33
N HIS A 121 13.15 -3.18 -8.47
CA HIS A 121 13.54 -2.59 -9.74
C HIS A 121 12.33 -2.66 -10.68
N LEU A 122 11.92 -1.52 -11.25
CA LEU A 122 11.01 -1.54 -12.39
C LEU A 122 11.85 -1.42 -13.65
N ASP A 123 11.90 -2.49 -14.43
CA ASP A 123 12.34 -2.44 -15.82
C ASP A 123 11.21 -1.79 -16.62
N LEU A 124 11.18 -0.46 -16.60
CA LEU A 124 10.35 0.30 -17.51
C LEU A 124 11.04 0.29 -18.87
N ASP A 125 10.80 -0.76 -19.66
CA ASP A 125 11.10 -0.70 -21.09
C ASP A 125 10.27 0.46 -21.67
N PRO A 126 10.90 1.54 -22.17
CA PRO A 126 10.17 2.66 -22.76
C PRO A 126 9.30 2.24 -23.96
N GLU A 127 9.52 1.07 -24.56
CA GLU A 127 8.67 0.54 -25.64
C GLU A 127 7.53 -0.40 -25.17
N GLY A 128 7.53 -0.79 -23.88
CA GLY A 128 6.61 -1.77 -23.29
C GLY A 128 5.31 -1.19 -22.71
N LEU A 129 5.24 0.12 -22.46
CA LEU A 129 4.01 0.82 -22.09
C LEU A 129 3.21 1.17 -23.35
N ARG A 130 2.72 0.14 -24.05
CA ARG A 130 1.71 0.32 -25.10
C ARG A 130 0.34 0.34 -24.44
N PHE A 131 -0.20 1.54 -24.26
CA PHE A 131 -1.64 1.69 -24.16
C PHE A 131 -2.21 1.39 -25.55
N GLU A 132 -2.59 0.15 -25.81
CA GLU A 132 -3.53 -0.10 -26.90
C GLU A 132 -4.84 0.57 -26.48
N SER A 133 -5.09 1.76 -27.03
CA SER A 133 -6.39 2.37 -26.97
C SER A 133 -7.36 1.37 -27.58
N SER A 134 -8.19 0.72 -26.76
CA SER A 134 -9.39 0.05 -27.26
C SER A 134 -10.29 1.16 -27.80
N GLU A 135 -10.11 1.48 -29.07
CA GLU A 135 -10.94 2.47 -29.76
C GLU A 135 -12.41 2.05 -29.66
N GLN A 136 -13.21 2.98 -29.15
CA GLN A 136 -14.55 3.30 -29.63
C GLN A 136 -15.65 2.26 -29.38
N ARG A 137 -16.29 2.38 -28.21
CA ARG A 137 -17.76 2.43 -28.19
C ARG A 137 -18.15 3.90 -28.13
N GLU A 138 -18.65 4.41 -29.24
CA GLU A 138 -19.16 5.77 -29.38
C GLU A 138 -20.24 6.06 -28.33
N HIS A 139 -19.97 7.00 -27.44
CA HIS A 139 -21.02 7.78 -26.80
C HIS A 139 -20.59 9.25 -26.89
N SER A 140 -21.31 9.98 -27.75
CA SER A 140 -21.15 11.41 -27.98
C SER A 140 -21.24 12.17 -26.67
N GLY A 141 -20.18 12.91 -26.34
CA GLY A 141 -20.07 13.78 -25.19
C GLY A 141 -18.63 14.28 -25.06
N ASP A 142 -18.40 15.54 -25.45
CA ASP A 142 -17.09 16.19 -25.52
C ASP A 142 -16.20 15.94 -24.30
N LEU A 143 -15.28 15.00 -24.41
CA LEU A 143 -14.15 14.86 -23.50
C LEU A 143 -12.87 14.87 -24.32
N GLN A 144 -12.16 16.00 -24.28
CA GLN A 144 -10.86 16.15 -24.92
C GLN A 144 -9.77 15.38 -24.14
N PRO A 145 -8.79 14.78 -24.84
CA PRO A 145 -7.80 13.88 -24.24
C PRO A 145 -6.82 14.61 -23.31
N THR A 146 -6.33 13.88 -22.31
CA THR A 146 -5.25 14.33 -21.43
C THR A 146 -3.94 13.78 -21.99
N THR A 147 -2.94 14.65 -22.21
CA THR A 147 -1.66 14.24 -22.81
C THR A 147 -0.56 14.25 -21.76
N PHE A 148 0.30 13.23 -21.81
CA PHE A 148 1.45 13.06 -20.92
C PHE A 148 2.73 13.14 -21.77
N GLU A 149 3.64 14.04 -21.43
CA GLU A 149 4.96 14.16 -22.06
C GLU A 149 6.04 14.02 -20.98
N ALA A 150 7.02 13.14 -21.21
CA ALA A 150 8.12 12.87 -20.29
C ALA A 150 9.46 13.13 -20.98
N ASP A 151 10.35 13.86 -20.30
CA ASP A 151 11.72 14.09 -20.74
C ASP A 151 12.74 13.84 -19.60
N ALA A 152 14.02 14.11 -19.87
CA ALA A 152 15.12 13.89 -18.91
C ALA A 152 14.98 14.71 -17.61
N THR A 153 14.12 15.75 -17.60
CA THR A 153 13.94 16.72 -16.52
C THR A 153 12.66 16.49 -15.70
N GLY A 154 11.67 15.77 -16.21
CA GLY A 154 10.45 15.48 -15.45
C GLY A 154 9.30 14.93 -16.28
N LEU A 155 8.14 14.81 -15.61
CA LEU A 155 6.86 14.49 -16.26
C LEU A 155 6.00 15.75 -16.30
N THR A 156 5.52 16.10 -17.49
CA THR A 156 4.57 17.19 -17.70
C THR A 156 3.19 16.61 -18.02
N VAL A 157 2.20 17.00 -17.21
CA VAL A 157 0.80 16.66 -17.44
C VAL A 157 0.05 17.90 -17.90
N THR A 158 -0.52 17.83 -19.11
CA THR A 158 -1.34 18.92 -19.65
C THR A 158 -2.80 18.50 -19.67
N ARG A 159 -3.63 19.26 -18.95
CA ARG A 159 -5.09 19.10 -18.93
C ARG A 159 -5.69 20.44 -19.33
N TRP A 160 -6.57 20.46 -20.33
CA TRP A 160 -7.21 21.70 -20.84
C TRP A 160 -6.21 22.76 -21.37
N GLY A 161 -5.15 22.34 -22.07
CA GLY A 161 -4.17 23.27 -22.64
C GLY A 161 -3.41 24.12 -21.61
N ARG A 162 -3.46 23.74 -20.34
CA ARG A 162 -2.72 24.37 -19.23
C ARG A 162 -1.88 23.31 -18.53
N THR A 163 -0.63 23.64 -18.26
CA THR A 163 0.28 22.82 -17.46
C THR A 163 -0.33 22.64 -16.07
N ALA A 164 -0.68 21.41 -15.70
CA ALA A 164 -1.33 21.15 -14.42
C ALA A 164 -0.33 20.86 -13.31
N VAL A 165 0.77 20.14 -13.63
CA VAL A 165 1.81 19.77 -12.66
C VAL A 165 3.14 19.55 -13.40
N THR A 166 4.22 20.14 -12.89
CA THR A 166 5.60 19.78 -13.23
C THR A 166 6.18 19.01 -12.05
N VAL A 167 6.51 17.74 -12.24
CA VAL A 167 7.22 16.94 -11.22
C VAL A 167 8.69 16.90 -11.61
N ASP A 168 9.49 17.74 -10.94
CA ASP A 168 10.94 17.78 -11.08
C ASP A 168 11.56 16.55 -10.40
N ARG A 169 12.40 15.81 -11.13
CA ARG A 169 13.07 14.60 -10.63
C ARG A 169 14.10 14.88 -9.52
N TYR A 170 14.45 16.13 -9.23
CA TYR A 170 15.63 16.46 -8.41
C TYR A 170 15.40 17.31 -7.14
N ARG A 171 14.17 17.59 -6.71
CA ARG A 171 13.97 18.27 -5.41
C ARG A 171 13.75 17.27 -4.27
N ARG A 172 14.77 17.20 -3.41
CA ARG A 172 14.75 16.56 -2.08
C ARG A 172 13.64 17.11 -1.19
#